data_AF-A0A1F6W528-F1
#
_entry.id   AF-A0A1F6W528-F1
#
_cell.length_a   1.000
_cell.length_b   1.000
_cell.length_c   1.000
_cell.angle_alpha   90.00
_cell.angle_beta   90.00
_cell.angle_gamma   90.00
#
_symmetry.space_group_name_H-M   'P 1'
#
loop_
_entity.id
_entity.type
_entity.pdbx_description
1 polymer ?
#
loop_
_entity_poly.entity_id
_entity_poly.type
_entity_poly.pdbx_seq_one_letter_code
_entity_poly.pdbx_strand_id
1 'polypeptide(L)'
;MIHLKNLKGKTSWGHLYKDFLPAFQGMRMVWPIPGLMFIHGRWNPELLGFVEGYEGSVAQKITEFIENSKENFPYCNEYHFLPGSNSNTYISWVLKNFPESKIKLSWRCFGKNF
;
A
#
# COMPACT_ATOMS: atom_id res chain seq x y z
N MET A 1 -6.63 4.49 -6.75
CA MET A 1 -7.93 4.65 -6.08
C MET A 1 -8.96 3.83 -6.85
N ILE A 2 -9.43 2.70 -6.32
CA ILE A 2 -10.49 1.90 -6.95
C ILE A 2 -11.74 2.04 -6.07
N HIS A 3 -12.76 2.73 -6.60
CA HIS A 3 -14.00 3.00 -5.90
C HIS A 3 -14.96 1.82 -6.04
N LEU A 4 -15.00 0.92 -5.05
CA LEU A 4 -16.00 -0.15 -4.95
C LEU A 4 -16.97 0.18 -3.82
N LYS A 5 -18.24 0.45 -4.17
CA LYS A 5 -19.32 0.70 -3.20
C LYS A 5 -19.62 -0.58 -2.41
N ASN A 6 -19.97 -0.44 -1.13
CA ASN A 6 -20.53 -1.47 -0.23
C ASN A 6 -19.55 -2.46 0.42
N LEU A 7 -18.54 -1.99 1.13
CA LEU A 7 -17.71 -2.85 1.99
C LEU A 7 -17.87 -2.42 3.46
N LYS A 8 -18.69 -3.15 4.22
CA LYS A 8 -18.95 -2.92 5.65
C LYS A 8 -17.68 -3.18 6.48
N GLY A 9 -17.41 -2.35 7.49
CA GLY A 9 -16.29 -2.53 8.45
C GLY A 9 -14.98 -1.83 8.11
N LYS A 10 -14.97 -0.85 7.20
CA LYS A 10 -13.74 -0.19 6.74
C LYS A 10 -13.52 1.18 7.38
N THR A 11 -12.42 1.35 8.09
CA THR A 11 -11.89 2.69 8.40
C THR A 11 -11.25 3.25 7.14
N SER A 12 -11.62 4.47 6.77
CA SER A 12 -11.08 5.16 5.61
C SER A 12 -10.77 6.60 5.98
N TRP A 13 -9.62 7.09 5.53
CA TRP A 13 -9.20 8.49 5.67
C TRP A 13 -9.29 9.24 4.32
N GLY A 14 -10.09 8.71 3.38
CA GLY A 14 -10.25 9.25 2.03
C GLY A 14 -9.22 8.72 1.04
N HIS A 15 -7.93 8.92 1.30
CA HIS A 15 -6.82 8.42 0.46
C HIS A 15 -6.35 7.02 0.87
N LEU A 16 -6.62 6.62 2.12
CA LEU A 16 -6.21 5.35 2.73
C LEU A 16 -7.44 4.54 3.18
N TYR A 17 -7.37 3.23 3.01
CA TYR A 17 -8.38 2.28 3.49
C TYR A 17 -7.72 1.22 4.36
N LYS A 18 -8.15 1.14 5.61
CA LYS A 18 -7.77 0.05 6.52
C LYS A 18 -8.59 -1.20 6.21
N ASP A 19 -7.94 -2.36 6.29
CA ASP A 19 -8.56 -3.67 6.12
C ASP A 19 -9.40 -3.78 4.84
N PHE A 20 -8.90 -3.19 3.75
CA PHE A 20 -9.63 -3.17 2.49
C PHE A 20 -9.78 -4.59 1.90
N LEU A 21 -8.77 -5.43 2.10
CA LEU A 21 -8.72 -6.85 1.77
C LEU A 21 -8.22 -7.64 2.99
N PRO A 22 -8.51 -8.95 3.08
CA PRO A 22 -7.85 -9.82 4.05
C PRO A 22 -6.32 -9.75 3.93
N ALA A 23 -5.61 -9.90 5.05
CA ALA A 23 -4.16 -9.63 5.16
C ALA A 23 -3.28 -10.33 4.09
N PHE A 24 -3.65 -11.54 3.69
CA PHE A 24 -2.91 -12.33 2.70
C PHE A 24 -3.66 -12.49 1.36
N GLN A 25 -4.60 -11.59 1.07
CA GLN A 25 -5.35 -11.60 -0.18
C GLN A 25 -4.85 -10.48 -1.10
N GLY A 26 -4.19 -10.85 -2.20
CA GLY A 26 -3.73 -9.86 -3.17
C GLY A 26 -4.85 -9.23 -4.00
N MET A 27 -4.49 -8.13 -4.67
CA MET A 27 -5.35 -7.41 -5.59
C MET A 27 -5.77 -8.31 -6.75
N ARG A 28 -7.02 -8.16 -7.22
CA ARG A 28 -7.50 -8.87 -8.41
C ARG A 28 -6.73 -8.34 -9.63
N MET A 29 -6.19 -9.25 -10.42
CA MET A 29 -5.62 -8.93 -11.72
C MET A 29 -6.77 -8.71 -12.70
N VAL A 30 -6.88 -7.49 -13.21
CA VAL A 30 -7.78 -7.15 -14.32
C VAL A 30 -6.90 -6.43 -15.32
N TRP A 31 -6.43 -7.15 -16.33
CA TRP A 31 -5.62 -6.58 -17.40
C TRP A 31 -6.44 -6.56 -18.69
N PRO A 32 -6.49 -5.44 -19.44
CA PRO A 32 -7.18 -5.41 -20.72
C PRO A 32 -6.19 -5.81 -21.82
N ILE A 33 -6.05 -7.10 -22.11
CA ILE A 33 -5.61 -7.52 -23.46
C ILE A 33 -6.85 -7.95 -24.22
N PRO A 34 -7.20 -7.27 -25.32
CA PRO A 34 -8.14 -7.81 -26.29
C PRO A 34 -7.61 -9.16 -26.82
N GLY A 35 -8.33 -10.25 -26.53
CA GLY A 35 -7.95 -11.62 -26.93
C GLY A 35 -7.43 -12.52 -25.80
N LEU A 36 -7.09 -11.96 -24.64
CA LEU A 36 -6.78 -12.73 -23.43
C LEU A 36 -7.88 -12.51 -22.38
N MET A 37 -9.13 -12.79 -22.77
CA MET A 37 -10.22 -12.83 -21.81
C MET A 37 -9.89 -13.92 -20.77
N PHE A 38 -10.14 -13.61 -19.50
CA PHE A 38 -10.17 -14.56 -18.38
C PHE A 38 -8.90 -14.85 -17.56
N ILE A 39 -7.95 -13.91 -17.36
CA ILE A 39 -7.09 -14.01 -16.16
C ILE A 39 -7.92 -13.63 -14.92
N HIS A 40 -8.66 -14.58 -14.37
CA HIS A 40 -9.39 -14.46 -13.10
C HIS A 40 -8.48 -14.77 -11.90
N GLY A 41 -7.34 -14.10 -11.82
CA GLY A 41 -6.34 -14.32 -10.76
C GLY A 41 -6.26 -13.16 -9.77
N ARG A 42 -5.69 -13.43 -8.60
CA ARG A 42 -5.19 -12.40 -7.68
C ARG A 42 -3.67 -12.45 -7.68
N TRP A 43 -3.04 -11.32 -7.44
CA TRP A 43 -1.62 -11.32 -7.09
C TRP A 43 -1.41 -12.22 -5.87
N ASN A 44 -0.39 -13.07 -5.90
CA ASN A 44 0.01 -13.83 -4.71
C ASN A 44 0.88 -12.93 -3.83
N PRO A 45 0.43 -12.51 -2.64
CA PRO A 45 1.23 -11.63 -1.78
C PRO A 45 2.35 -12.41 -1.12
N GLU A 46 3.46 -11.71 -0.86
CA GLU A 46 4.60 -12.21 -0.10
C GLU A 46 4.82 -11.26 1.09
N LEU A 47 4.95 -11.82 2.30
CA LEU A 47 5.25 -11.04 3.49
C LEU A 47 6.75 -10.70 3.52
N LEU A 48 7.10 -9.45 3.21
CA LEU A 48 8.50 -9.00 3.20
C LEU A 48 9.04 -8.61 4.59
N GLY A 49 8.15 -8.34 5.53
CA GLY A 49 8.51 -7.94 6.89
C GLY A 49 7.27 -7.64 7.72
N PHE A 50 7.44 -7.65 9.04
CA PHE A 50 6.39 -7.30 9.99
C PHE A 50 6.99 -6.49 11.13
N VAL A 51 6.19 -5.59 11.70
CA VAL A 51 6.47 -4.88 12.94
C VAL A 51 5.24 -4.98 13.82
N GLU A 52 5.45 -5.17 15.12
CA GLU A 52 4.40 -5.24 16.12
C GLU A 52 4.87 -4.56 17.41
N GLY A 53 3.93 -4.26 18.29
CA GLY A 53 4.22 -3.68 19.59
C GLY A 53 3.05 -2.89 20.14
N TYR A 54 3.22 -2.43 21.37
CA TYR A 54 2.25 -1.62 22.10
C TYR A 54 2.59 -0.12 22.00
N GLU A 55 2.19 0.64 22.99
CA GLU A 55 2.48 2.07 23.10
C GLU A 55 4.00 2.34 23.08
N GLY A 56 4.40 3.40 22.38
CA GLY A 56 5.78 3.79 22.15
C GLY A 56 6.53 2.97 21.10
N SER A 57 5.93 1.90 20.57
CA SER A 57 6.58 1.02 19.59
C SER A 57 6.74 1.66 18.21
N VAL A 58 7.63 1.10 17.40
CA VAL A 58 7.80 1.47 15.98
C VAL A 58 6.49 1.23 15.21
N ALA A 59 5.74 0.18 15.55
CA ALA A 59 4.46 -0.13 14.92
C ALA A 59 3.42 0.99 15.18
N GLN A 60 3.34 1.51 16.41
CA GLN A 60 2.46 2.64 16.71
C GLN A 60 2.87 3.89 15.92
N LYS A 61 4.16 4.26 15.94
CA LYS A 61 4.66 5.45 15.23
C LYS A 61 4.40 5.39 13.72
N ILE A 62 4.61 4.23 13.10
CA ILE A 62 4.29 4.01 11.68
C ILE A 62 2.78 4.17 11.44
N THR A 63 1.94 3.63 12.32
CA THR A 63 0.48 3.74 12.21
C THR A 63 0.04 5.21 12.26
N GLU A 64 0.49 5.96 13.26
CA GLU A 64 0.16 7.40 13.41
C GLU A 64 0.64 8.22 12.21
N PHE A 65 1.84 7.92 11.69
CA PHE A 65 2.37 8.58 10.50
C PHE A 65 1.54 8.29 9.23
N ILE A 66 1.13 7.03 9.06
CA ILE A 66 0.27 6.60 7.95
C ILE A 66 -1.09 7.29 8.02
N GLU A 67 -1.71 7.37 9.20
CA GLU A 67 -3.01 8.03 9.38
C GLU A 67 -2.95 9.53 9.06
N ASN A 68 -1.82 10.19 9.36
CA ASN A 68 -1.58 11.62 9.06
C ASN A 68 -0.93 11.86 7.68
N SER A 69 -0.76 10.82 6.85
CA SER A 69 -0.02 10.93 5.58
C SER A 69 -0.70 11.81 4.53
N LYS A 70 -2.00 12.09 4.66
CA LYS A 70 -2.76 12.92 3.70
C LYS A 70 -2.12 14.28 3.47
N GLU A 71 -1.59 14.87 4.55
CA GLU A 71 -1.07 16.23 4.56
C GLU A 71 0.35 16.31 3.95
N ASN A 72 1.06 15.19 3.89
CA ASN A 72 2.50 15.18 3.62
C ASN A 72 2.91 14.30 2.43
N PHE A 73 2.09 13.34 1.99
CA PHE A 73 2.43 12.48 0.86
C PHE A 73 2.14 13.17 -0.48
N PRO A 74 3.15 13.35 -1.36
CA PRO A 74 2.99 14.16 -2.58
C PRO A 74 1.96 13.65 -3.58
N TYR A 75 1.69 12.34 -3.61
CA TYR A 75 0.82 11.71 -4.61
C TYR A 75 -0.52 11.25 -4.02
N CYS A 76 -1.03 11.95 -3.00
CA CYS A 76 -2.30 11.62 -2.37
C CYS A 76 -3.52 11.81 -3.30
N ASN A 77 -3.50 12.85 -4.13
CA ASN A 77 -4.67 13.26 -4.93
C ASN A 77 -4.59 12.83 -6.41
N GLU A 78 -3.39 12.55 -6.91
CA GLU A 78 -3.15 12.25 -8.32
C GLU A 78 -2.30 10.98 -8.47
N TYR A 79 -2.60 10.19 -9.50
CA TYR A 79 -1.86 8.98 -9.79
C TYR A 79 -0.65 9.28 -10.68
N HIS A 80 0.54 8.94 -10.20
CA HIS A 80 1.80 9.04 -10.93
C HIS A 80 2.34 7.64 -11.23
N PHE A 81 2.84 7.46 -12.46
CA PHE A 81 3.46 6.21 -12.89
C PHE A 81 5.00 6.24 -12.74
N LEU A 82 5.58 7.43 -12.78
CA LEU A 82 7.02 7.66 -12.61
C LEU A 82 7.24 8.42 -11.28
N PRO A 83 8.21 8.01 -10.44
CA PRO A 83 9.21 6.95 -10.64
C PRO A 83 8.69 5.51 -10.41
N GLY A 84 7.44 5.36 -10.01
CA GLY A 84 6.73 4.10 -9.82
C GLY A 84 5.27 4.36 -9.49
N SER A 85 4.46 3.32 -9.37
CA SER A 85 3.05 3.48 -8.98
C SER A 85 2.92 4.13 -7.59
N ASN A 86 1.85 4.87 -7.35
CA ASN A 86 1.58 5.48 -6.04
C ASN A 86 1.68 4.51 -4.87
N SER A 87 1.23 3.26 -5.03
CA SER A 87 1.31 2.26 -3.95
C SER A 87 2.76 1.95 -3.56
N ASN A 88 3.65 1.87 -4.55
CA ASN A 88 5.05 1.53 -4.33
C ASN A 88 5.82 2.72 -3.75
N THR A 89 5.62 3.92 -4.31
CA THR A 89 6.25 5.15 -3.83
C THR A 89 5.73 5.53 -2.44
N TYR A 90 4.46 5.27 -2.13
CA TYR A 90 3.89 5.49 -0.80
C TYR A 90 4.57 4.62 0.27
N ILE A 91 4.68 3.30 0.05
CA ILE A 91 5.35 2.44 1.02
C ILE A 91 6.85 2.78 1.13
N SER A 92 7.52 3.13 0.03
CA SER A 92 8.90 3.63 0.04
C SER A 92 9.04 4.85 0.96
N TRP A 93 8.18 5.85 0.75
CA TRP A 93 8.16 7.09 1.52
C TRP A 93 7.91 6.84 3.01
N VAL A 94 6.96 5.96 3.37
CA VAL A 94 6.72 5.57 4.77
C VAL A 94 7.98 4.94 5.37
N LEU A 95 8.53 3.89 4.76
CA LEU A 95 9.66 3.14 5.33
C LEU A 95 10.93 3.98 5.47
N LYS A 96 11.13 4.99 4.61
CA LYS A 96 12.26 5.93 4.68
C LYS A 96 12.27 6.76 5.98
N ASN A 97 11.10 7.01 6.56
CA ASN A 97 10.96 7.72 7.84
C ASN A 97 11.17 6.81 9.06
N PHE A 98 11.21 5.48 8.87
CA PHE A 98 11.34 4.49 9.94
C PHE A 98 12.41 3.44 9.63
N PRO A 99 13.69 3.83 9.51
CA PRO A 99 14.79 2.90 9.21
C PRO A 99 14.92 1.78 10.27
N GLU A 100 14.47 2.02 11.50
CA GLU A 100 14.46 1.05 12.60
C GLU A 100 13.50 -0.13 12.37
N SER A 101 12.53 0.00 11.46
CA SER A 101 11.66 -1.10 11.05
C SER A 101 12.44 -2.23 10.35
N LYS A 102 13.59 -1.91 9.74
CA LYS A 102 14.44 -2.80 8.94
C LYS A 102 13.74 -3.49 7.75
N ILE A 103 12.50 -3.10 7.42
CA ILE A 103 11.75 -3.64 6.29
C ILE A 103 12.37 -3.12 4.99
N LYS A 104 12.64 -4.04 4.05
CA LYS A 104 13.22 -3.70 2.74
C LYS A 104 12.27 -4.07 1.62
N LEU A 105 12.05 -3.12 0.71
CA LEU A 105 11.26 -3.34 -0.49
C LEU A 105 12.01 -4.21 -1.49
N SER A 106 11.30 -5.18 -2.08
CA SER A 106 11.84 -6.02 -3.13
C SER A 106 12.13 -5.19 -4.40
N TRP A 107 13.00 -5.70 -5.27
CA TRP A 107 13.29 -5.05 -6.56
C TRP A 107 12.08 -4.94 -7.49
N ARG A 108 11.02 -5.75 -7.27
CA ARG A 108 9.75 -5.69 -8.00
C ARG A 108 8.93 -4.42 -7.68
N CYS A 109 9.27 -3.74 -6.59
CA CYS A 109 8.65 -2.48 -6.19
C CYS A 109 9.26 -1.32 -7.00
N PHE A 110 8.81 -1.11 -8.24
CA PHE A 110 9.20 0.06 -9.03
C PHE A 110 8.84 1.35 -8.28
N GLY A 111 9.81 2.25 -8.11
CA GLY A 111 9.65 3.46 -7.27
C GLY A 111 10.13 3.32 -5.83
N LYS A 112 10.74 2.19 -5.43
CA LYS A 112 11.28 1.94 -4.06
C LYS A 112 12.39 2.88 -3.57
N ASN A 113 12.83 3.83 -4.40
CA ASN A 113 13.87 4.81 -4.08
C ASN A 113 13.31 6.25 -4.05
N PHE A 114 11.98 6.39 -4.11
CA PHE A 114 11.29 7.65 -3.83
C PHE A 114 11.60 8.07 -2.39
#